data_AF-A0A7W1PQB3-F1
#
_entry.id   AF-A0A7W1PQB3-F1
#
_cell.length_a   1.000
_cell.length_b   1.000
_cell.length_c   1.000
_cell.angle_alpha   90.00
_cell.angle_beta   90.00
_cell.angle_gamma   90.00
#
_symmetry.space_group_name_H-M   'P 1'
#
loop_
_entity.id
_entity.type
_entity.pdbx_description
1 polymer ?
#
loop_
_entity_poly.entity_id
_entity_poly.type
_entity_poly.pdbx_seq_one_letter_code
_entity_poly.pdbx_strand_id
1 'polypeptide(L)' 'MYHPAKRQEGIRDGNLKELFEEEIKKSWDEYTEQVGREVAESTGFFREALNEILAGGKQVF' A
#
# COMPACT_ATOMS: atom_id res chain seq x y z
N MET A 1 -3.40 -13.09 5.52
CA MET A 1 -4.05 -12.80 6.81
C MET A 1 -4.16 -11.28 6.89
N TYR A 2 -5.38 -10.72 6.94
CA TYR A 2 -5.55 -9.28 7.09
C TYR A 2 -5.14 -8.92 8.53
N HIS A 3 -4.30 -7.90 8.73
CA HIS A 3 -3.82 -7.49 10.05
C HIS A 3 -4.55 -6.22 10.54
N PRO A 4 -5.83 -6.31 10.93
CA PRO A 4 -6.62 -5.14 11.29
C PRO A 4 -6.04 -4.39 12.50
N ALA A 5 -5.43 -5.10 13.46
CA ALA A 5 -4.77 -4.50 14.61
C ALA A 5 -3.54 -3.66 14.19
N LYS A 6 -2.66 -4.22 13.36
CA LYS A 6 -1.48 -3.54 12.80
C LYS A 6 -1.88 -2.30 12.01
N ARG A 7 -2.95 -2.40 11.19
CA ARG A 7 -3.49 -1.25 10.44
C ARG A 7 -4.02 -0.16 11.37
N GLN A 8 -4.74 -0.53 12.44
CA GLN A 8 -5.30 0.44 13.37
C GLN A 8 -4.22 1.16 14.18
N GLU A 9 -3.16 0.44 14.60
CA GLU A 9 -1.95 1.01 15.18
C GLU A 9 -1.30 2.00 14.22
N GLY A 10 -1.06 1.59 12.97
CA GLY A 10 -0.45 2.43 11.96
C GLY A 10 -1.22 3.73 11.68
N ILE A 11 -2.56 3.66 11.67
CA ILE A 11 -3.42 4.85 11.51
C ILE A 11 -3.32 5.76 12.73
N ARG A 12 -3.33 5.20 13.93
CA ARG A 12 -3.25 5.97 15.18
C ARG A 12 -1.91 6.68 15.31
N ASP A 13 -0.83 5.98 14.96
CA ASP A 13 0.54 6.42 15.19
C ASP A 13 1.13 7.16 13.97
N GLY A 14 0.39 7.18 12.85
CA GLY A 14 0.76 7.90 11.63
C GLY A 14 1.93 7.28 10.87
N ASN A 15 2.26 6.01 11.13
CA ASN A 15 3.42 5.29 10.61
C ASN A 15 3.05 4.09 9.73
N LEU A 16 1.93 4.16 9.01
CA LEU A 16 1.44 3.09 8.13
C LEU A 16 2.49 2.65 7.11
N LYS A 17 3.30 3.58 6.60
CA LYS A 17 4.32 3.29 5.58
C LYS A 17 5.45 2.43 6.14
N GLU A 18 5.95 2.79 7.32
CA GLU A 18 7.00 2.05 8.01
C GLU A 18 6.49 0.69 8.48
N LEU A 19 5.27 0.65 9.02
CA LEU A 19 4.70 -0.55 9.59
C LEU A 19 4.41 -1.63 8.52
N PHE A 20 4.07 -1.22 7.30
CA PHE A 20 3.76 -2.12 6.17
C PHE A 20 4.80 -2.09 5.05
N GLU A 21 6.02 -1.61 5.31
CA GLU A 21 7.04 -1.40 4.26
C GLU A 21 7.33 -2.68 3.46
N GLU A 22 7.52 -3.81 4.15
CA GLU A 22 7.83 -5.09 3.53
C GLU A 22 6.66 -5.64 2.70
N GLU A 23 5.43 -5.53 3.23
CA GLU A 23 4.23 -5.91 2.50
C GLU A 23 4.00 -5.03 1.27
N ILE A 24 4.23 -3.72 1.38
CA ILE A 24 4.11 -2.77 0.26
C ILE A 24 5.12 -3.11 -0.84
N LYS A 25 6.39 -3.37 -0.49
CA LYS A 25 7.42 -3.77 -1.46
C LYS A 25 7.03 -5.05 -2.19
N LYS A 26 6.62 -6.07 -1.44
CA LYS A 26 6.20 -7.34 -2.04
C LYS A 26 5.01 -7.17 -2.98
N SER A 27 3.97 -6.43 -2.56
CA SER A 27 2.81 -6.16 -3.41
C SER A 27 3.14 -5.29 -4.62
N TRP A 28 4.14 -4.41 -4.51
CA TRP A 28 4.62 -3.61 -5.64
C TRP A 28 5.31 -4.48 -6.69
N ASP A 29 6.16 -5.42 -6.26
CA ASP A 29 6.84 -6.36 -7.15
C ASP A 29 5.81 -7.25 -7.86
N GLU A 30 4.87 -7.85 -7.11
CA GLU A 30 3.77 -8.67 -7.66
C GLU A 30 2.88 -7.89 -8.64
N TYR A 31 2.57 -6.62 -8.34
CA TYR A 31 1.80 -5.75 -9.22
C TYR A 31 2.56 -5.43 -10.51
N THR A 32 3.84 -5.06 -10.36
CA THR A 32 4.72 -4.71 -11.48
C THR A 32 4.93 -5.90 -12.43
N GLU A 33 5.03 -7.11 -11.90
CA GLU A 33 5.10 -8.34 -12.70
C GLU A 33 3.82 -8.59 -13.51
N GLN A 34 2.66 -8.19 -12.99
CA GLN A 34 1.36 -8.41 -13.65
C GLN A 34 1.03 -7.36 -14.71
N VAL A 35 1.24 -6.08 -14.42
CA VAL A 35 0.86 -4.98 -15.33
C VAL A 35 2.02 -4.47 -16.18
N GLY A 36 3.25 -4.85 -15.83
CA GLY A 36 4.47 -4.32 -16.42
C GLY A 36 4.91 -3.00 -15.77
N ARG A 37 6.23 -2.80 -15.69
CA ARG A 37 6.86 -1.66 -15.02
C ARG A 37 6.43 -0.30 -15.59
N GLU A 38 6.29 -0.20 -16.91
CA GLU A 38 5.87 1.04 -17.56
C GLU A 38 4.48 1.48 -17.08
N VAL A 39 3.51 0.56 -17.00
CA VAL A 39 2.16 0.86 -16.51
C VAL A 39 2.18 1.15 -15.02
N ALA A 40 2.93 0.36 -14.25
CA ALA A 40 3.01 0.53 -12.81
C ALA A 40 3.59 1.90 -12.42
N GLU A 41 4.63 2.37 -13.10
CA GLU A 41 5.30 3.63 -12.81
C GLU A 41 4.61 4.85 -13.44
N SER A 42 3.86 4.69 -14.54
CA SER A 42 3.16 5.80 -15.20
C SER A 42 1.77 6.10 -14.65
N THR A 43 1.20 5.21 -13.82
CA THR A 43 -0.15 5.35 -13.27
C THR A 43 -0.15 5.42 -11.75
N GLY A 44 -1.15 6.08 -11.18
CA GLY A 44 -1.34 6.19 -9.72
C GLY A 44 -2.05 4.99 -9.07
N PHE A 45 -2.45 3.97 -9.84
CA PHE A 45 -3.41 2.96 -9.41
C PHE A 45 -2.97 2.17 -8.18
N PHE A 46 -1.69 1.81 -8.11
CA PHE A 46 -1.16 1.10 -6.95
C PHE A 46 -1.26 1.94 -5.66
N ARG A 47 -0.91 3.22 -5.75
CA ARG A 47 -0.98 4.16 -4.64
C ARG A 47 -2.42 4.41 -4.19
N GLU A 48 -3.35 4.53 -5.14
CA GLU A 48 -4.78 4.64 -4.87
C GLU A 48 -5.29 3.38 -4.15
N ALA A 49 -4.96 2.20 -4.65
CA ALA A 49 -5.33 0.94 -4.00
C ALA A 49 -4.73 0.80 -2.57
N LEU A 50 -3.48 1.23 -2.37
CA LEU A 50 -2.86 1.26 -1.04
C LEU A 50 -3.61 2.19 -0.08
N ASN A 51 -4.00 3.38 -0.54
CA ASN A 51 -4.80 4.32 0.24
C ASN A 51 -6.17 3.74 0.61
N GLU A 52 -6.84 3.02 -0.30
CA GLU A 52 -8.10 2.33 -0.01
C GLU A 52 -7.93 1.22 1.04
N ILE A 53 -6.94 0.34 0.84
CA ILE A 53 -6.75 -0.87 1.66
C ILE A 53 -6.18 -0.53 3.04
N LEU A 54 -5.10 0.24 3.10
CA LEU A 54 -4.36 0.51 4.35
C LEU A 54 -4.83 1.79 5.04
N ALA A 55 -5.16 2.83 4.29
CA ALA A 55 -5.55 4.12 4.87
C ALA A 55 -7.07 4.33 4.96
N GLY A 56 -7.87 3.43 4.40
CA GLY A 56 -9.34 3.53 4.42
C GLY A 56 -9.85 4.68 3.57
N GLY A 57 -9.25 4.87 2.40
CA GLY A 57 -9.60 5.90 1.42
C GLY A 57 -8.96 7.27 1.69
N LYS A 58 -8.15 7.40 2.74
CA LYS A 58 -7.39 8.62 3.00
C LYS A 58 -6.13 8.65 2.15
N GLN A 59 -5.77 9.82 1.61
CA GLN A 59 -4.52 10.01 0.86
C GLN A 59 -3.33 10.14 1.81
N VAL A 60 -2.75 8.99 2.18
CA VAL A 60 -1.57 8.86 3.06
C VAL A 60 -0.30 8.55 2.27
N PHE A 61 -0.44 7.78 1.19
CA PHE A 61 0.64 7.36 0.31
C PHE A 61 0.75 8.21 -0.95
#